data_AF-A0A496B2J9-F1
#
_entry.id   AF-A0A496B2J9-F1
#
_cell.length_a   1.000
_cell.length_b   1.000
_cell.length_c   1.000
_cell.angle_alpha   90.00
_cell.angle_beta   90.00
_cell.angle_gamma   90.00
#
_symmetry.space_group_name_H-M   'P 1'
#
loop_
_entity.id
_entity.type
_entity.pdbx_description
1 polymer ?
#
loop_
_entity_poly.entity_id
_entity_poly.type
_entity_poly.pdbx_seq_one_letter_code
_entity_poly.pdbx_strand_id
1 'polypeptide(L)'
;MIATNYPNRDALYVSYTIYRDAMRGFIIQCLEKNCDTSPEQLINKVLNRSEINNAASIDIGDFPDLIVAYWKEAVSFSEEFDSDSKVRTDTETIKKGRKLWAHPGLTDTDPGETQTLLSLISKVLGEINEPNEKRKVEVIRNQLFPYDSESNVEKVQGELTTLKKQQEATDKRLVTIEEHCANITDTLNQLLKFGQFYELR
;
A
#
# COMPACT_ATOMS: atom_id res chain seq x y z
N MET A 1 -27.48 20.21 23.67
CA MET A 1 -26.25 19.41 23.77
C MET A 1 -25.30 19.91 22.69
N ILE A 2 -24.13 20.44 23.07
CA ILE A 2 -23.08 20.78 22.10
C ILE A 2 -22.55 19.43 21.61
N ALA A 3 -22.78 19.10 20.33
CA ALA A 3 -22.11 17.98 19.70
C ALA A 3 -20.62 18.34 19.65
N THR A 4 -19.85 17.87 20.64
CA THR A 4 -18.40 17.98 20.61
C THR A 4 -17.91 17.09 19.47
N ASN A 5 -17.62 17.72 18.35
CA ASN A 5 -17.10 17.07 17.15
C ASN A 5 -15.63 16.74 17.42
N TYR A 6 -15.27 15.45 17.44
CA TYR A 6 -13.90 14.99 17.65
C TYR A 6 -13.42 14.30 16.36
N PRO A 7 -13.16 15.07 15.29
CA PRO A 7 -12.99 14.53 13.94
C PRO A 7 -11.84 13.52 13.84
N ASN A 8 -10.75 13.71 14.59
CA ASN A 8 -9.65 12.74 14.60
C ASN A 8 -10.08 11.42 15.26
N ARG A 9 -10.75 11.53 16.41
CA ARG A 9 -11.27 10.36 17.13
C ARG A 9 -12.32 9.60 16.33
N ASP A 10 -13.25 10.30 15.69
CA ASP A 10 -14.30 9.68 14.87
C ASP A 10 -13.71 8.97 13.65
N ALA A 11 -12.73 9.60 13.00
CA ALA A 11 -11.98 8.98 11.90
C ALA A 11 -11.25 7.71 12.34
N LEU A 12 -10.59 7.72 13.52
CA LEU A 12 -9.95 6.53 14.08
C LEU A 12 -10.96 5.45 14.42
N TYR A 13 -12.10 5.80 15.03
CA TYR A 13 -13.14 4.84 15.37
C TYR A 13 -13.63 4.07 14.14
N VAL A 14 -13.97 4.79 13.06
CA VAL A 14 -14.42 4.19 11.81
C VAL A 14 -13.31 3.34 11.18
N SER A 15 -12.08 3.86 11.14
CA SER A 15 -10.94 3.15 10.53
C SER A 15 -10.55 1.89 11.30
N TYR A 16 -10.58 1.92 12.64
CA TYR A 16 -10.37 0.73 13.46
C TYR A 16 -11.47 -0.31 13.24
N THR A 17 -12.71 0.10 13.04
CA THR A 17 -13.81 -0.83 12.74
C THR A 17 -13.57 -1.55 11.41
N ILE A 18 -13.23 -0.79 10.35
CA ILE A 18 -12.86 -1.35 9.04
C ILE A 18 -11.68 -2.33 9.18
N TYR A 19 -10.62 -1.90 9.85
CA TYR A 19 -9.43 -2.71 10.10
C TYR A 19 -9.75 -4.01 10.85
N ARG A 20 -10.54 -3.93 11.92
CA ARG A 20 -10.94 -5.08 12.73
C ARG A 20 -11.67 -6.11 11.87
N ASP A 21 -12.65 -5.66 11.10
CA ASP A 21 -13.51 -6.58 10.34
C ASP A 21 -12.73 -7.26 9.20
N ALA A 22 -11.88 -6.51 8.50
CA ALA A 22 -11.00 -7.03 7.46
C ALA A 22 -9.96 -8.03 8.01
N MET A 23 -9.21 -7.62 9.03
CA MET A 23 -8.17 -8.47 9.62
C MET A 23 -8.74 -9.74 10.26
N ARG A 24 -9.94 -9.65 10.86
CA ARG A 24 -10.66 -10.83 11.36
C ARG A 24 -10.97 -11.81 10.23
N GLY A 25 -11.53 -11.31 9.12
CA GLY A 25 -11.82 -12.14 7.95
C GLY A 25 -10.58 -12.82 7.40
N PHE A 26 -9.50 -12.05 7.24
CA PHE A 26 -8.20 -12.56 6.81
C PHE A 26 -7.65 -13.67 7.72
N ILE A 27 -7.60 -13.45 9.04
CA ILE A 27 -7.11 -14.46 9.99
C ILE A 27 -7.91 -15.77 9.88
N ILE A 28 -9.25 -15.68 9.84
CA ILE A 28 -10.11 -16.87 9.74
C ILE A 28 -9.81 -17.62 8.44
N GLN A 29 -9.78 -16.92 7.30
CA GLN A 29 -9.50 -17.53 6.00
C GLN A 29 -8.14 -18.23 5.97
N CYS A 30 -7.11 -17.62 6.55
CA CYS A 30 -5.79 -18.24 6.63
C CYS A 30 -5.79 -19.51 7.49
N LEU A 31 -6.55 -19.53 8.59
CA LEU A 31 -6.66 -20.71 9.46
C LEU A 31 -7.47 -21.84 8.79
N GLU A 32 -8.58 -21.50 8.13
CA GLU A 32 -9.42 -22.48 7.40
C GLU A 32 -8.66 -23.17 6.27
N LYS A 33 -7.80 -22.44 5.55
CA LYS A 33 -7.04 -23.00 4.42
C LYS A 33 -5.96 -24.00 4.84
N ASN A 34 -5.47 -23.94 6.08
CA ASN A 34 -4.21 -24.60 6.47
C ASN A 34 -4.34 -25.56 7.65
N CYS A 35 -5.53 -25.74 8.24
CA CYS A 35 -5.70 -26.56 9.43
C CYS A 35 -6.93 -27.46 9.34
N ASP A 36 -6.77 -28.73 9.69
CA ASP A 36 -7.88 -29.69 9.86
C ASP A 36 -8.73 -29.40 11.12
N THR A 37 -8.23 -28.50 11.97
CA THR A 37 -8.88 -28.04 13.20
C THR A 37 -9.65 -26.76 12.92
N SER A 38 -10.86 -26.62 13.49
CA SER A 38 -11.65 -25.40 13.33
C SER A 38 -10.87 -24.14 13.76
N PRO A 39 -11.00 -23.01 13.04
CA PRO A 39 -10.36 -21.74 13.40
C PRO A 39 -10.61 -21.34 14.86
N GLU A 40 -11.82 -21.56 15.38
CA GLU A 40 -12.21 -21.22 16.74
C GLU A 40 -11.39 -21.97 17.79
N GLN A 41 -11.15 -23.26 17.58
CA GLN A 41 -10.34 -24.08 18.49
C GLN A 41 -8.88 -23.62 18.52
N LEU A 42 -8.33 -23.29 17.35
CA LEU A 42 -6.98 -22.75 17.20
C LEU A 42 -6.83 -21.42 17.92
N ILE A 43 -7.76 -20.50 17.67
CA ILE A 43 -7.78 -19.18 18.31
C ILE A 43 -7.92 -19.31 19.84
N ASN A 44 -8.81 -20.18 20.34
CA ASN A 44 -8.97 -20.44 21.78
C ASN A 44 -7.68 -20.94 22.42
N LYS A 45 -6.94 -21.81 21.72
CA LYS A 45 -5.64 -22.31 22.16
C LYS A 45 -4.59 -21.20 22.28
N VAL A 46 -4.51 -20.30 21.29
CA VAL A 46 -3.50 -19.21 21.31
C VAL A 46 -3.85 -18.14 22.32
N LEU A 47 -5.12 -17.72 22.37
CA LEU A 47 -5.57 -16.66 23.27
C LEU A 47 -5.80 -17.16 24.71
N ASN A 48 -5.64 -18.46 24.97
CA ASN A 48 -5.97 -19.12 26.24
C ASN A 48 -7.37 -18.74 26.75
N ARG A 49 -8.34 -18.65 25.83
CA ARG A 49 -9.74 -18.34 26.15
C ARG A 49 -10.52 -19.63 26.18
N SER A 50 -11.33 -19.81 27.23
CA SER A 50 -12.11 -21.03 27.41
C SER A 50 -13.14 -21.21 26.29
N GLU A 51 -13.71 -20.11 25.77
CA GLU A 51 -14.78 -20.16 24.78
C GLU A 51 -14.89 -18.86 23.94
N ILE A 52 -14.11 -18.73 22.88
CA ILE A 52 -14.52 -17.98 21.69
C ILE A 52 -15.49 -18.87 20.93
N ASN A 53 -16.78 -18.64 21.17
CA ASN A 53 -17.87 -19.36 20.50
C ASN A 53 -18.26 -18.72 19.15
N ASN A 54 -17.63 -17.60 18.82
CA ASN A 54 -17.88 -16.87 17.59
C ASN A 54 -16.66 -16.01 17.25
N ALA A 55 -16.14 -16.14 16.03
CA ALA A 55 -15.05 -15.30 15.53
C ALA A 55 -15.33 -13.79 15.65
N ALA A 56 -16.60 -13.39 15.80
CA ALA A 56 -17.01 -12.03 16.11
C ALA A 56 -16.44 -11.44 17.42
N SER A 57 -15.94 -12.26 18.34
CA SER A 57 -15.30 -11.78 19.59
C SER A 57 -13.81 -11.47 19.43
N ILE A 58 -13.20 -11.80 18.29
CA ILE A 58 -11.79 -11.49 18.01
C ILE A 58 -11.67 -10.00 17.76
N ASP A 59 -10.77 -9.33 18.46
CA ASP A 59 -10.66 -7.89 18.40
C ASP A 59 -9.23 -7.44 18.08
N ILE A 60 -9.03 -6.15 17.80
CA ILE A 60 -7.72 -5.60 17.39
C ILE A 60 -6.59 -5.95 18.39
N GLY A 61 -6.95 -6.08 19.68
CA GLY A 61 -5.99 -6.44 20.73
C GLY A 61 -5.41 -7.84 20.58
N ASP A 62 -6.12 -8.72 19.89
CA ASP A 62 -5.80 -10.15 19.74
C ASP A 62 -4.93 -10.42 18.51
N PHE A 63 -4.96 -9.54 17.50
CA PHE A 63 -4.31 -9.79 16.21
C PHE A 63 -2.80 -10.03 16.31
N PRO A 64 -2.02 -9.24 17.07
CA PRO A 64 -0.58 -9.48 17.12
C PRO A 64 -0.21 -10.87 17.66
N ASP A 65 -0.93 -11.33 18.68
CA ASP A 65 -0.68 -12.63 19.31
C ASP A 65 -1.03 -13.77 18.34
N LEU A 66 -2.15 -13.63 17.61
CA LEU A 66 -2.57 -14.58 16.57
C LEU A 66 -1.59 -14.61 15.38
N ILE A 67 -1.17 -13.45 14.89
CA ILE A 67 -0.21 -13.32 13.81
C ILE A 67 1.12 -13.98 14.21
N VAL A 68 1.60 -13.74 15.44
CA VAL A 68 2.85 -14.34 15.94
C VAL A 68 2.75 -15.86 16.03
N ALA A 69 1.64 -16.38 16.57
CA ALA A 69 1.44 -17.81 16.73
C ALA A 69 1.37 -18.54 15.38
N TYR A 70 0.66 -17.97 14.40
CA TYR A 70 0.40 -18.63 13.12
C TYR A 70 1.33 -18.21 11.99
N TRP A 71 2.29 -17.31 12.24
CA TRP A 71 3.25 -16.80 11.25
C TRP A 71 3.96 -17.90 10.44
N LYS A 72 4.26 -19.03 11.08
CA LYS A 72 4.99 -20.16 10.48
C LYS A 72 4.12 -21.39 10.21
N GLU A 73 2.97 -21.49 10.87
CA GLU A 73 2.11 -22.70 10.81
C GLU A 73 1.07 -22.59 9.70
N ALA A 74 0.58 -21.39 9.39
CA ALA A 74 -0.29 -21.14 8.26
C ALA A 74 0.57 -20.64 7.08
N VAL A 75 0.80 -21.52 6.10
CA VAL A 75 1.62 -21.26 4.90
C VAL A 75 1.19 -19.97 4.19
N SER A 76 -0.09 -19.59 4.28
CA SER A 76 -0.64 -18.36 3.69
C SER A 76 -0.22 -17.07 4.38
N PHE A 77 0.17 -17.05 5.66
CA PHE A 77 0.58 -15.79 6.31
C PHE A 77 1.91 -15.29 5.75
N SER A 78 2.93 -16.15 5.67
CA SER A 78 4.25 -15.74 5.17
C SER A 78 4.34 -15.62 3.64
N GLU A 79 3.39 -16.20 2.90
CA GLU A 79 3.29 -16.08 1.44
C GLU A 79 2.44 -14.89 1.00
N GLU A 80 1.37 -14.55 1.73
CA GLU A 80 0.54 -13.38 1.43
C GLU A 80 1.15 -12.07 1.98
N PHE A 81 1.96 -12.14 3.05
CA PHE A 81 2.80 -11.02 3.49
C PHE A 81 4.19 -11.13 2.89
N ASP A 82 4.65 -10.06 2.23
CA ASP A 82 5.98 -9.98 1.62
C ASP A 82 7.09 -10.03 2.70
N SER A 83 7.45 -11.23 3.18
CA SER A 83 8.54 -11.60 4.10
C SER A 83 8.80 -10.76 5.38
N ASP A 84 7.98 -9.76 5.71
CA ASP A 84 8.44 -8.66 6.57
C ASP A 84 8.03 -8.78 8.05
N SER A 85 9.02 -8.57 8.92
CA SER A 85 8.91 -8.24 10.35
C SER A 85 8.01 -7.03 10.65
N LYS A 86 7.73 -6.22 9.63
CA LYS A 86 7.04 -4.94 9.74
C LYS A 86 5.55 -5.05 10.01
N VAL A 87 4.84 -6.03 9.44
CA VAL A 87 3.39 -6.24 9.71
C VAL A 87 3.15 -6.53 11.19
N ARG A 88 3.98 -7.36 11.81
CA ARG A 88 3.92 -7.65 13.26
C ARG A 88 4.13 -6.38 14.09
N THR A 89 5.07 -5.54 13.69
CA THR A 89 5.36 -4.27 14.36
C THR A 89 4.23 -3.26 14.18
N ASP A 90 3.65 -3.20 12.98
CA ASP A 90 2.57 -2.28 12.63
C ASP A 90 1.27 -2.66 13.35
N THR A 91 0.92 -3.95 13.41
CA THR A 91 -0.25 -4.44 14.16
C THR A 91 -0.13 -4.20 15.67
N GLU A 92 1.07 -4.35 16.26
CA GLU A 92 1.35 -3.96 17.65
C GLU A 92 1.18 -2.45 17.87
N THR A 93 1.63 -1.63 16.93
CA THR A 93 1.49 -0.17 16.99
C THR A 93 0.03 0.25 16.91
N ILE A 94 -0.75 -0.37 16.01
CA ILE A 94 -2.19 -0.17 15.89
C ILE A 94 -2.91 -0.58 17.18
N LYS A 95 -2.54 -1.70 17.81
CA LYS A 95 -3.06 -2.14 19.12
C LYS A 95 -2.78 -1.13 20.23
N LYS A 96 -1.57 -0.55 20.28
CA LYS A 96 -1.21 0.48 21.26
C LYS A 96 -2.01 1.77 21.03
N GLY A 97 -2.08 2.24 19.78
CA GLY A 97 -2.91 3.40 19.42
C GLY A 97 -4.37 3.21 19.81
N ARG A 98 -4.88 1.98 19.69
CA ARG A 98 -6.25 1.67 20.08
C ARG A 98 -6.53 1.88 21.58
N LYS A 99 -5.59 1.50 22.44
CA LYS A 99 -5.74 1.64 23.89
C LYS A 99 -5.83 3.11 24.32
N LEU A 100 -5.16 4.01 23.60
CA LEU A 100 -5.13 5.44 23.93
C LEU A 100 -6.48 6.14 23.75
N TRP A 101 -7.33 5.70 22.79
CA TRP A 101 -8.63 6.35 22.53
C TRP A 101 -9.84 5.69 23.22
N ALA A 102 -9.67 4.48 23.75
CA ALA A 102 -10.75 3.71 24.39
C ALA A 102 -11.17 4.28 25.77
N HIS A 103 -10.49 5.31 26.29
CA HIS A 103 -10.82 5.93 27.57
C HIS A 103 -11.91 7.02 27.44
N PRO A 104 -13.06 6.88 28.12
CA PRO A 104 -14.14 7.87 28.10
C PRO A 104 -13.75 9.08 28.96
N GLY A 105 -13.61 10.26 28.35
CA GLY A 105 -13.36 11.52 29.05
C GLY A 105 -12.42 12.51 28.36
N LEU A 106 -11.83 12.15 27.22
CA LEU A 106 -10.77 12.95 26.59
C LEU A 106 -11.21 13.70 25.33
N THR A 107 -10.54 14.83 25.15
CA THR A 107 -10.52 15.74 24.00
C THR A 107 -10.21 15.03 22.69
N ASP A 108 -10.25 15.75 21.57
CA ASP A 108 -9.84 15.17 20.28
C ASP A 108 -8.41 14.61 20.35
N THR A 109 -8.13 13.63 19.50
CA THR A 109 -6.81 13.00 19.41
C THR A 109 -5.82 13.91 18.68
N ASP A 110 -4.52 13.77 18.98
CA ASP A 110 -3.47 14.52 18.28
C ASP A 110 -3.53 14.26 16.75
N PRO A 111 -3.52 15.31 15.91
CA PRO A 111 -3.53 15.18 14.46
C PRO A 111 -2.40 14.30 13.88
N GLY A 112 -1.17 14.42 14.41
CA GLY A 112 -0.01 13.68 13.92
C GLY A 112 -0.08 12.19 14.26
N GLU A 113 -0.48 11.87 15.49
CA GLU A 113 -0.77 10.48 15.90
C GLU A 113 -1.90 9.88 15.06
N THR A 114 -2.96 10.65 14.82
CA THR A 114 -4.11 10.23 14.03
C THR A 114 -3.71 9.93 12.59
N GLN A 115 -2.98 10.84 11.94
CA GLN A 115 -2.51 10.64 10.57
C GLN A 115 -1.59 9.42 10.45
N THR A 116 -0.73 9.20 11.45
CA THR A 116 0.17 8.04 11.52
C THR A 116 -0.63 6.74 11.62
N LEU A 117 -1.60 6.66 12.53
CA LEU A 117 -2.42 5.47 12.72
C LEU A 117 -3.30 5.16 11.50
N LEU A 118 -3.90 6.17 10.87
CA LEU A 118 -4.68 5.97 9.63
C LEU A 118 -3.79 5.45 8.50
N SER A 119 -2.56 5.96 8.38
CA SER A 119 -1.61 5.51 7.38
C SER A 119 -1.16 4.07 7.63
N LEU A 120 -0.87 3.71 8.89
CA LEU A 120 -0.53 2.33 9.28
C LEU A 120 -1.68 1.36 9.00
N ILE A 121 -2.92 1.72 9.35
CA ILE A 121 -4.10 0.90 9.05
C ILE A 121 -4.23 0.68 7.54
N SER A 122 -4.15 1.74 6.73
CA SER A 122 -4.24 1.61 5.27
C SER A 122 -3.12 0.75 4.67
N LYS A 123 -1.91 0.82 5.25
CA LYS A 123 -0.76 0.01 4.85
C LYS A 123 -1.04 -1.46 5.12
N VAL A 124 -1.42 -1.82 6.34
CA VAL A 124 -1.69 -3.22 6.70
C VAL A 124 -2.86 -3.78 5.89
N LEU A 125 -3.91 -3.00 5.64
CA LEU A 125 -5.02 -3.42 4.74
C LEU A 125 -4.55 -3.72 3.32
N GLY A 126 -3.57 -2.96 2.81
CA GLY A 126 -2.94 -3.26 1.53
C GLY A 126 -2.09 -4.54 1.56
N GLU A 127 -1.41 -4.80 2.68
CA GLU A 127 -0.59 -5.99 2.87
C GLU A 127 -1.42 -7.28 2.98
N ILE A 128 -2.65 -7.23 3.51
CA ILE A 128 -3.60 -8.36 3.50
C ILE A 128 -4.46 -8.43 2.24
N ASN A 129 -4.11 -7.69 1.18
CA ASN A 129 -4.84 -7.65 -0.09
C ASN A 129 -6.34 -7.26 0.04
N GLU A 130 -6.64 -6.28 0.89
CA GLU A 130 -7.99 -5.70 1.05
C GLU A 130 -8.05 -4.27 0.46
N PRO A 131 -8.03 -4.12 -0.88
CA PRO A 131 -7.87 -2.81 -1.53
C PRO A 131 -9.08 -1.88 -1.34
N ASN A 132 -10.29 -2.42 -1.18
CA ASN A 132 -11.48 -1.60 -0.98
C ASN A 132 -11.48 -0.98 0.43
N GLU A 133 -11.11 -1.75 1.44
CA GLU A 133 -11.02 -1.38 2.85
C GLU A 133 -9.90 -0.37 3.03
N LYS A 134 -8.73 -0.64 2.42
CA LYS A 134 -7.63 0.31 2.32
C LYS A 134 -8.11 1.65 1.77
N ARG A 135 -8.82 1.65 0.63
CA ARG A 135 -9.32 2.88 -0.01
C ARG A 135 -10.28 3.65 0.90
N LYS A 136 -11.16 2.97 1.63
CA LYS A 136 -12.06 3.62 2.61
C LYS A 136 -11.27 4.38 3.67
N VAL A 137 -10.21 3.76 4.22
CA VAL A 137 -9.36 4.41 5.23
C VAL A 137 -8.53 5.55 4.64
N GLU A 138 -8.01 5.40 3.41
CA GLU A 138 -7.31 6.47 2.72
C GLU A 138 -8.23 7.68 2.44
N VAL A 139 -9.49 7.45 2.08
CA VAL A 139 -10.49 8.51 1.91
C VAL A 139 -10.72 9.25 3.23
N ILE A 140 -10.91 8.52 4.34
CA ILE A 140 -11.06 9.11 5.68
C ILE A 140 -9.83 9.97 6.02
N ARG A 141 -8.62 9.43 5.81
CA ARG A 141 -7.37 10.16 6.05
C ARG A 141 -7.28 11.41 5.20
N ASN A 142 -7.57 11.33 3.90
CA ASN A 142 -7.44 12.46 2.98
C ASN A 142 -8.53 13.52 3.20
N GLN A 143 -9.70 13.15 3.74
CA GLN A 143 -10.73 14.11 4.15
C GLN A 143 -10.32 14.86 5.42
N LEU A 144 -9.69 14.15 6.36
CA LEU A 144 -9.27 14.71 7.65
C LEU A 144 -7.96 15.52 7.55
N PHE A 145 -7.02 15.00 6.77
CA PHE A 145 -5.73 15.59 6.45
C PHE A 145 -5.62 15.70 4.93
N PRO A 146 -6.30 16.68 4.31
CA PRO A 146 -6.11 16.92 2.90
C PRO A 146 -4.63 17.16 2.67
N TYR A 147 -4.02 16.29 1.86
CA TYR A 147 -2.80 16.67 1.18
C TYR A 147 -3.13 17.94 0.39
N ASP A 148 -2.26 18.96 0.41
CA ASP A 148 -2.27 20.10 -0.52
C ASP A 148 -2.05 19.59 -1.96
N SER A 149 -3.03 18.83 -2.44
CA SER A 149 -2.98 17.94 -3.58
C SER A 149 -3.23 18.72 -4.86
N GLU A 150 -3.92 19.85 -4.80
CA GLU A 150 -4.06 20.77 -5.94
C GLU A 150 -2.70 21.32 -6.38
N SER A 151 -1.84 21.73 -5.44
CA SER A 151 -0.50 22.24 -5.76
C SER A 151 0.43 21.17 -6.35
N ASN A 152 0.33 19.93 -5.89
CA ASN A 152 1.23 18.85 -6.33
C ASN A 152 0.74 18.17 -7.61
N VAL A 153 -0.57 18.07 -7.84
CA VAL A 153 -1.11 17.58 -9.12
C VAL A 153 -0.76 18.56 -10.23
N GLU A 154 -0.94 19.87 -10.03
CA GLU A 154 -0.49 20.87 -11.01
C GLU A 154 1.01 20.80 -11.30
N LYS A 155 1.82 20.63 -10.25
CA LYS A 155 3.28 20.51 -10.40
C LYS A 155 3.68 19.25 -11.18
N VAL A 156 3.12 18.09 -10.83
CA VAL A 156 3.39 16.82 -11.54
C VAL A 156 2.89 16.89 -12.99
N GLN A 157 1.76 17.54 -13.25
CA GLN A 157 1.22 17.72 -14.59
C GLN A 157 2.08 18.68 -15.44
N GLY A 158 2.63 19.72 -14.80
CA GLY A 158 3.64 20.61 -15.40
C GLY A 158 4.95 19.89 -15.73
N GLU A 159 5.44 19.05 -14.83
CA GLU A 159 6.64 18.23 -15.07
C GLU A 159 6.42 17.21 -16.20
N LEU A 160 5.25 16.57 -16.24
CA LEU A 160 4.91 15.57 -17.26
C LEU A 160 4.73 16.18 -18.65
N THR A 161 4.18 17.40 -18.76
CA THR A 161 4.11 18.14 -20.03
C THR A 161 5.49 18.61 -20.50
N THR A 162 6.37 18.97 -19.57
CA THR A 162 7.76 19.34 -19.89
C THR A 162 8.55 18.15 -20.42
N LEU A 163 8.44 16.99 -19.77
CA LEU A 163 9.09 15.75 -20.20
C LEU A 163 8.59 15.29 -21.58
N LYS A 164 7.29 15.38 -21.87
CA LYS A 164 6.75 15.06 -23.20
C LYS A 164 7.34 15.94 -24.31
N LYS A 165 7.47 17.25 -24.07
CA LYS A 165 8.10 18.18 -25.03
C LYS A 165 9.58 17.85 -25.26
N GLN A 166 10.31 17.49 -24.21
CA GLN A 166 11.71 17.06 -24.33
C GLN A 166 11.84 15.75 -25.10
N GLN A 167 10.92 14.80 -24.88
CA GLN A 167 10.86 13.55 -25.63
C GLN A 167 10.61 13.81 -27.12
N GLU A 168 9.58 14.58 -27.48
CA GLU A 168 9.29 14.93 -28.88
C GLU A 168 10.46 15.65 -29.56
N ALA A 169 11.16 16.53 -28.83
CA ALA A 169 12.35 17.21 -29.34
C ALA A 169 13.52 16.24 -29.57
N THR A 170 13.66 15.23 -28.70
CA THR A 170 14.70 14.20 -28.82
C THR A 170 14.40 13.27 -29.99
N ASP A 171 13.15 12.84 -30.14
CA ASP A 171 12.71 11.98 -31.25
C ASP A 171 12.94 12.67 -32.61
N LYS A 172 12.61 13.96 -32.72
CA LYS A 172 12.90 14.74 -33.94
C LYS A 172 14.38 14.80 -34.26
N ARG A 173 15.23 15.00 -33.24
CA ARG A 173 16.70 15.02 -33.43
C ARG A 173 17.21 13.65 -33.87
N LEU A 174 16.64 12.58 -33.35
CA LEU A 174 17.03 11.21 -33.68
C LEU A 174 16.72 10.89 -35.15
N VAL A 175 15.53 11.26 -35.64
CA VAL A 175 15.17 11.13 -37.06
C VAL A 175 16.14 11.90 -37.97
N THR A 176 16.49 13.15 -37.62
CA THR A 176 17.46 13.92 -38.42
C THR A 176 18.85 13.27 -38.44
N ILE A 177 19.29 12.68 -37.32
CA ILE A 177 20.56 11.96 -37.26
C ILE A 177 20.51 10.71 -38.14
N GLU A 178 19.42 9.95 -38.11
CA GLU A 178 19.24 8.77 -38.96
C GLU A 178 19.29 9.12 -40.45
N GLU A 179 18.62 10.21 -40.87
CA GLU A 179 18.68 10.73 -42.25
C GLU A 179 20.11 11.13 -42.65
N HIS A 180 20.84 11.82 -41.77
CA HIS A 180 22.24 12.18 -42.03
C HIS A 180 23.13 10.94 -42.16
N CYS A 181 22.97 9.94 -41.29
CA CYS A 181 23.72 8.69 -41.37
C CYS A 181 23.44 7.95 -42.68
N ALA A 182 22.17 7.86 -43.11
CA ALA A 182 21.80 7.25 -44.38
C ALA A 182 22.48 7.95 -45.57
N ASN A 183 22.44 9.29 -45.60
CA ASN A 183 23.09 10.07 -46.65
C ASN A 183 24.61 9.87 -46.70
N ILE A 184 25.27 9.77 -45.54
CA ILE A 184 26.70 9.46 -45.45
C ILE A 184 26.99 8.07 -46.00
N THR A 185 26.20 7.07 -45.60
CA THR A 185 26.33 5.69 -46.09
C THR A 185 26.18 5.62 -47.61
N ASP A 186 25.20 6.30 -48.19
CA ASP A 186 25.01 6.36 -49.64
C ASP A 186 26.19 7.03 -50.35
N THR A 187 26.71 8.12 -49.79
CA THR A 187 27.89 8.82 -50.33
C THR A 187 29.12 7.93 -50.31
N LEU A 188 29.37 7.21 -49.22
CA LEU A 188 30.49 6.27 -49.11
C LEU A 188 30.35 5.12 -50.10
N ASN A 189 29.14 4.57 -50.27
CA ASN A 189 28.88 3.51 -51.25
C ASN A 189 29.10 3.98 -52.69
N GLN A 190 28.76 5.23 -53.03
CA GLN A 190 29.06 5.80 -54.34
C GLN A 190 30.57 5.95 -54.55
N LEU A 191 31.30 6.49 -53.57
CA LEU A 191 32.76 6.65 -53.64
C LEU A 191 33.49 5.31 -53.79
N LEU A 192 33.05 4.26 -53.08
CA LEU A 192 33.59 2.91 -53.21
C LEU A 192 33.40 2.35 -54.64
N LYS A 193 32.21 2.52 -55.23
CA LYS A 193 31.93 2.13 -56.62
C LYS A 193 32.81 2.88 -57.61
N PHE A 194 33.06 4.17 -57.40
CA PHE A 194 33.98 4.95 -58.22
C PHE A 194 35.43 4.48 -58.08
N GLY A 195 35.89 4.18 -56.86
CA GLY A 195 37.25 3.67 -56.61
C GLY A 195 37.53 2.34 -57.31
N GLN A 196 36.56 1.41 -57.29
CA GLN A 196 36.66 0.13 -58.01
C GLN A 196 36.77 0.29 -59.53
N PHE A 197 36.24 1.38 -60.09
CA PHE A 197 36.35 1.69 -61.52
C PHE A 197 37.77 2.11 -61.93
N TYR A 198 38.57 2.65 -61.01
CA TYR A 198 39.94 3.09 -61.27
C TYR A 198 41.00 2.01 -61.06
N GLU A 199 40.70 0.93 -60.32
CA GLU A 199 41.61 -0.22 -60.15
C GLU A 199 41.58 -1.24 -61.32
N LEU A 200 40.68 -1.06 -62.29
CA LEU A 200 40.51 -1.94 -63.47
C LEU A 200 41.11 -1.35 -64.78
N ARG A 201 41.94 -0.30 -64.70
CA ARG A 201 42.72 0.25 -65.81
C ARG A 201 44.21 0.11 -65.55
#